data_AF-A0A9Q0XFG8-F1
#
_entry.id   AF-A0A9Q0XFG8-F1
#
_cell.length_a   1.000
_cell.length_b   1.000
_cell.length_c   1.000
_cell.angle_alpha   90.00
_cell.angle_beta   90.00
_cell.angle_gamma   90.00
#
_symmetry.space_group_name_H-M   'P 1'
#
loop_
_entity.id
_entity.type
_entity.pdbx_description
1 polymer ?
#
loop_
_entity_poly.entity_id
_entity_poly.type
_entity_poly.pdbx_seq_one_letter_code
_entity_poly.pdbx_strand_id
1 'polypeptide(L)'
;MLPVLLLALPAFLWREGTVQGIDDYYYIIRSDLGLYMRSTNFHEVKDIHIFTLHNSVRGGDHYLSHKDDLFYIIKGDSYRRVTNLNKDSAAVVYTLHPNCRKGDHYFSAGDYFYIIFKAKRIVRRVTNMHEDTRARTFPIHSALKNGLYYWGTASWTYCVKGSNKWGVKYQRTTNFEKNTNPITYSFHGDVVNFLPGGVAVTFGKSFSLWQRVSVIVNEASTNVTQEYSITRKVGYVKEKTKTIERNWKVSASATVGTGELALLLVQAQFSLETSFGGSNVDTTSEPWSAAIEITDKITFTVSSKQSIYVWQYKMGLGKEDILYSHTALAFTNTAVPPAFNPYEPAKK
;
A
#
# COMPACT_ATOMS: atom_id res chain seq x y z
N MET A 1 -15.31 -19.64 11.65
CA MET A 1 -15.37 -18.47 10.75
C MET A 1 -15.49 -17.22 11.64
N LEU A 2 -14.37 -16.65 12.09
CA LEU A 2 -14.37 -15.55 13.07
C LEU A 2 -14.61 -14.20 12.37
N PRO A 3 -15.35 -13.26 12.99
CA PRO A 3 -15.46 -11.90 12.49
C PRO A 3 -14.10 -11.21 12.65
N VAL A 4 -13.58 -10.66 11.56
CA VAL A 4 -12.34 -9.85 11.57
C VAL A 4 -12.65 -8.56 12.32
N LEU A 5 -12.25 -8.53 13.59
CA LEU A 5 -12.21 -7.33 14.40
C LEU A 5 -11.02 -6.50 13.90
N LEU A 6 -11.29 -5.47 13.09
CA LEU A 6 -10.29 -4.47 12.71
C LEU A 6 -10.00 -3.62 13.97
N LEU A 7 -9.10 -4.11 14.83
CA LEU A 7 -8.63 -3.37 16.00
C LEU A 7 -7.85 -2.14 15.54
N ALA A 8 -7.99 -1.06 16.30
CA ALA A 8 -7.30 0.21 16.09
C ALA A 8 -5.77 -0.02 16.03
N LEU A 9 -5.13 0.45 14.97
CA LEU A 9 -3.71 0.20 14.68
C LEU A 9 -3.02 1.46 14.12
N PRO A 10 -1.68 1.57 14.29
CA PRO A 10 -0.98 2.82 14.56
C PRO A 10 -0.90 3.76 13.36
N ALA A 11 -0.91 5.07 13.63
CA ALA A 11 -0.91 6.17 12.67
C ALA A 11 0.27 6.20 11.66
N PHE A 12 1.28 5.34 11.83
CA PHE A 12 2.54 5.42 11.09
C PHE A 12 2.46 4.88 9.65
N LEU A 13 1.63 3.85 9.39
CA LEU A 13 1.43 3.27 8.04
C LEU A 13 0.34 4.01 7.22
N TRP A 14 -0.41 4.90 7.86
CA TRP A 14 -1.51 5.64 7.24
C TRP A 14 -1.09 6.98 6.61
N ARG A 15 0.20 7.32 6.68
CA ARG A 15 0.78 8.54 6.10
C ARG A 15 0.98 8.46 4.59
N GLU A 16 1.00 7.26 4.02
CA GLU A 16 1.49 7.04 2.65
C GLU A 16 0.36 6.99 1.59
N GLY A 17 -0.89 6.90 2.05
CA GLY A 17 -2.11 6.89 1.24
C GLY A 17 -3.04 8.06 1.59
N THR A 18 -3.48 8.88 0.63
CA THR A 18 -4.57 9.85 0.89
C THR A 18 -5.57 9.90 -0.24
N VAL A 19 -6.86 9.97 0.09
CA VAL A 19 -7.93 10.18 -0.88
C VAL A 19 -8.36 11.64 -0.85
N GLN A 20 -8.61 12.28 -2.00
CA GLN A 20 -8.99 13.72 -2.07
C GLN A 20 -9.93 14.01 -3.23
N GLY A 21 -10.56 15.19 -3.26
CA GLY A 21 -11.41 15.64 -4.36
C GLY A 21 -11.30 17.13 -4.68
N ILE A 22 -11.12 17.46 -5.96
CA ILE A 22 -11.22 18.82 -6.54
C ILE A 22 -12.11 18.70 -7.78
N ASP A 23 -13.06 19.62 -7.93
CA ASP A 23 -14.03 19.62 -9.02
C ASP A 23 -14.70 18.24 -9.20
N ASP A 24 -14.57 17.68 -10.40
CA ASP A 24 -15.12 16.39 -10.81
C ASP A 24 -14.15 15.22 -10.58
N TYR A 25 -12.97 15.47 -10.00
CA TYR A 25 -11.93 14.45 -9.84
C TYR A 25 -11.66 14.08 -8.39
N TYR A 26 -11.50 12.78 -8.18
CA TYR A 26 -10.97 12.17 -6.98
C TYR A 26 -9.54 11.67 -7.19
N TYR A 27 -8.74 11.74 -6.14
CA TYR A 27 -7.34 11.36 -6.15
C TYR A 27 -7.06 10.30 -5.09
N ILE A 28 -6.21 9.33 -5.38
CA ILE A 28 -5.56 8.47 -4.38
C ILE A 28 -4.06 8.69 -4.52
N ILE A 29 -3.41 9.23 -3.50
CA ILE A 29 -1.96 9.47 -3.49
C ILE A 29 -1.28 8.25 -2.88
N ARG A 30 -0.27 7.70 -3.56
CA ARG A 30 0.63 6.63 -3.07
C ARG A 30 2.05 7.18 -3.05
N SER A 31 2.33 7.95 -2.00
CA SER A 31 3.62 8.65 -1.89
C SER A 31 4.79 7.69 -1.73
N ASP A 32 4.55 6.53 -1.13
CA ASP A 32 5.47 5.41 -1.01
C ASP A 32 5.92 4.90 -2.37
N LEU A 33 5.02 4.88 -3.34
CA LEU A 33 5.31 4.49 -4.72
C LEU A 33 5.73 5.65 -5.61
N GLY A 34 5.61 6.89 -5.13
CA GLY A 34 5.81 8.08 -5.97
C GLY A 34 4.75 8.23 -7.07
N LEU A 35 3.53 7.74 -6.82
CA LEU A 35 2.44 7.70 -7.79
C LEU A 35 1.15 8.28 -7.22
N TYR A 36 0.22 8.66 -8.09
CA TYR A 36 -1.16 8.87 -7.70
C TYR A 36 -2.14 8.46 -8.78
N MET A 37 -3.32 8.04 -8.35
CA MET A 37 -4.47 7.76 -9.21
C MET A 37 -5.39 8.97 -9.23
N ARG A 38 -5.94 9.31 -10.39
CA ARG A 38 -7.05 10.24 -10.59
C ARG A 38 -8.22 9.49 -11.21
N SER A 39 -9.44 9.75 -10.76
CA SER A 39 -10.67 9.18 -11.32
C SER A 39 -11.82 10.16 -11.11
N THR A 40 -12.81 10.18 -12.00
CA THR A 40 -14.03 10.99 -11.77
C THR A 40 -15.05 10.29 -10.87
N ASN A 41 -14.88 8.99 -10.63
CA ASN A 41 -15.77 8.22 -9.77
C ASN A 41 -15.14 6.87 -9.38
N PHE A 42 -14.91 6.66 -8.07
CA PHE A 42 -14.36 5.40 -7.57
C PHE A 42 -15.36 4.23 -7.49
N HIS A 43 -16.66 4.49 -7.62
CA HIS A 43 -17.70 3.47 -7.66
C HIS A 43 -17.96 2.92 -9.06
N GLU A 44 -17.96 3.80 -10.08
CA GLU A 44 -18.40 3.45 -11.44
C GLU A 44 -17.28 3.18 -12.45
N VAL A 45 -16.00 3.34 -12.07
CA VAL A 45 -14.82 3.22 -12.97
C VAL A 45 -14.97 4.08 -14.21
N LYS A 46 -14.82 5.37 -13.99
CA LYS A 46 -14.70 6.33 -15.09
C LYS A 46 -13.37 7.04 -14.96
N ASP A 47 -12.68 7.10 -16.09
CA ASP A 47 -11.47 7.89 -16.30
C ASP A 47 -10.34 7.65 -15.28
N ILE A 48 -9.97 6.38 -15.05
CA ILE A 48 -8.85 6.05 -14.15
C ILE A 48 -7.52 6.33 -14.84
N HIS A 49 -6.79 7.30 -14.30
CA HIS A 49 -5.46 7.69 -14.76
C HIS A 49 -4.43 7.56 -13.65
N ILE A 50 -3.24 7.04 -13.98
CA ILE A 50 -2.10 6.94 -13.07
C ILE A 50 -1.02 7.92 -13.52
N PHE A 51 -0.52 8.70 -12.56
CA PHE A 51 0.51 9.72 -12.76
C PHE A 51 1.65 9.55 -11.76
N THR A 52 2.81 10.12 -12.08
CA THR A 52 3.95 10.20 -11.16
C THR A 52 3.88 11.46 -10.32
N LEU A 53 4.21 11.31 -9.04
CA LEU A 53 4.48 12.41 -8.12
C LEU A 53 5.87 12.98 -8.38
N HIS A 54 5.96 14.31 -8.47
CA HIS A 54 7.24 15.02 -8.48
C HIS A 54 8.05 14.73 -7.21
N ASN A 55 9.37 14.64 -7.32
CA ASN A 55 10.22 14.29 -6.18
C ASN A 55 10.05 15.24 -4.98
N SER A 56 9.84 16.54 -5.21
CA SER A 56 9.63 17.53 -4.14
C SER A 56 8.29 17.37 -3.40
N VAL A 57 7.30 16.72 -4.01
CA VAL A 57 5.98 16.53 -3.40
C VAL A 57 5.86 15.20 -2.67
N ARG A 58 6.85 14.31 -2.78
CA ARG A 58 6.86 13.01 -2.11
C ARG A 58 7.21 13.14 -0.62
N GLY A 59 6.80 12.14 0.14
CA GLY A 59 7.07 12.01 1.58
C GLY A 59 6.29 13.00 2.44
N GLY A 60 5.16 13.51 1.95
CA GLY A 60 4.15 14.15 2.77
C GLY A 60 3.46 13.14 3.68
N ASP A 61 3.14 13.58 4.89
CA ASP A 61 2.35 12.83 5.87
C ASP A 61 0.87 12.78 5.49
N HIS A 62 0.37 13.84 4.85
CA HIS A 62 -1.00 13.93 4.32
C HIS A 62 -1.04 14.78 3.06
N TYR A 63 -1.94 14.45 2.15
CA TYR A 63 -2.20 15.21 0.94
C TYR A 63 -3.65 15.63 0.91
N LEU A 64 -3.94 16.91 0.70
CA LEU A 64 -5.30 17.40 0.54
C LEU A 64 -5.45 18.38 -0.60
N SER A 65 -6.65 18.47 -1.12
CA SER A 65 -6.98 19.31 -2.27
C SER A 65 -8.08 20.29 -1.84
N HIS A 66 -7.96 21.56 -2.17
CA HIS A 66 -8.89 22.60 -1.72
C HIS A 66 -9.56 23.29 -2.91
N LYS A 67 -10.63 24.04 -2.65
CA LYS A 67 -11.45 24.71 -3.68
C LYS A 67 -10.73 25.83 -4.44
N ASP A 68 -9.48 26.13 -4.08
CA ASP A 68 -8.61 27.10 -4.72
C ASP A 68 -7.71 26.45 -5.79
N ASP A 69 -8.05 25.23 -6.19
CA ASP A 69 -7.33 24.41 -7.17
C ASP A 69 -5.89 24.07 -6.76
N LEU A 70 -5.58 24.14 -5.46
CA LEU A 70 -4.28 23.79 -4.91
C LEU A 70 -4.30 22.46 -4.17
N PHE A 71 -3.18 21.75 -4.29
CA PHE A 71 -2.83 20.63 -3.43
C PHE A 71 -1.98 21.12 -2.26
N TYR A 72 -2.30 20.63 -1.08
CA TYR A 72 -1.64 20.89 0.18
C TYR A 72 -0.98 19.60 0.63
N ILE A 73 0.32 19.65 0.88
CA ILE A 73 1.14 18.51 1.28
C ILE A 73 1.66 18.80 2.67
N ILE A 74 1.10 18.13 3.68
CA ILE A 74 1.49 18.30 5.07
C ILE A 74 2.72 17.44 5.34
N LYS A 75 3.73 18.02 5.98
CA LYS A 75 4.94 17.31 6.42
C LYS A 75 5.39 17.88 7.76
N GLY A 76 5.28 17.05 8.80
CA GLY A 76 5.49 17.42 10.19
C GLY A 76 4.60 18.59 10.60
N ASP A 77 5.23 19.69 10.99
CA ASP A 77 4.56 20.90 11.48
C ASP A 77 4.35 21.96 10.38
N SER A 78 4.49 21.59 9.12
CA SER A 78 4.40 22.50 7.97
C SER A 78 3.54 21.91 6.84
N TYR A 79 3.15 22.75 5.89
CA TYR A 79 2.55 22.29 4.64
C TYR A 79 3.08 23.08 3.45
N ARG A 80 3.20 22.40 2.31
CA ARG A 80 3.51 22.97 1.00
C ARG A 80 2.24 23.05 0.18
N ARG A 81 2.07 24.13 -0.59
CA ARG A 81 1.02 24.23 -1.62
C ARG A 81 1.62 24.08 -3.01
N VAL A 82 0.95 23.33 -3.89
CA VAL A 82 1.31 23.21 -5.32
C VAL A 82 0.06 23.19 -6.18
N THR A 83 0.14 23.70 -7.40
CA THR A 83 -0.97 23.63 -8.38
C THR A 83 -1.03 22.29 -9.12
N ASN A 84 0.06 21.51 -9.08
CA ASN A 84 0.18 20.27 -9.83
C ASN A 84 1.11 19.30 -9.09
N LEU A 85 0.66 18.09 -8.81
CA LEU A 85 1.46 17.07 -8.12
C LEU A 85 2.62 16.50 -8.98
N ASN A 86 2.65 16.78 -10.28
CA ASN A 86 3.71 16.36 -11.20
C ASN A 86 4.83 17.40 -11.31
N LYS A 87 4.69 18.57 -10.66
CA LYS A 87 5.65 19.68 -10.73
C LYS A 87 5.80 20.34 -9.37
N ASP A 88 6.83 21.17 -9.21
CA ASP A 88 7.01 22.03 -8.02
C ASP A 88 6.82 23.52 -8.31
N SER A 89 6.24 23.84 -9.47
CA SER A 89 6.07 25.22 -9.91
C SER A 89 5.17 25.99 -8.94
N ALA A 90 5.63 27.18 -8.51
CA ALA A 90 4.92 28.07 -7.59
C ALA A 90 4.67 27.50 -6.18
N ALA A 91 5.54 26.58 -5.71
CA ALA A 91 5.43 26.04 -4.38
C ALA A 91 5.64 27.11 -3.29
N VAL A 92 4.71 27.17 -2.33
CA VAL A 92 4.84 28.02 -1.13
C VAL A 92 4.69 27.14 0.10
N VAL A 93 5.57 27.33 1.09
CA VAL A 93 5.56 26.57 2.34
C VAL A 93 5.10 27.46 3.48
N TYR A 94 4.21 26.93 4.30
CA TYR A 94 3.70 27.57 5.51
C TYR A 94 3.89 26.64 6.70
N THR A 95 4.03 27.23 7.89
CA THR A 95 3.97 26.47 9.14
C THR A 95 2.51 26.25 9.53
N LEU A 96 2.14 25.06 10.00
CA LEU A 96 0.83 24.84 10.60
C LEU A 96 0.70 25.63 11.91
N HIS A 97 -0.47 26.20 12.17
CA HIS A 97 -0.80 26.72 13.50
C HIS A 97 -0.65 25.60 14.55
N PRO A 98 -0.18 25.86 15.79
CA PRO A 98 -0.04 24.83 16.82
C PRO A 98 -1.29 23.95 17.02
N ASN A 99 -2.49 24.53 16.94
CA ASN A 99 -3.77 23.81 17.06
C ASN A 99 -4.13 22.94 15.84
N CYS A 100 -3.44 23.14 14.71
CA CYS A 100 -3.66 22.44 13.45
C CYS A 100 -2.61 21.35 13.19
N ARG A 101 -1.65 21.15 14.10
CA ARG A 101 -0.61 20.13 13.99
C ARG A 101 -1.06 18.78 14.55
N LYS A 102 -0.35 17.71 14.19
CA LYS A 102 -0.50 16.36 14.76
C LYS A 102 -1.92 15.78 14.63
N GLY A 103 -2.65 16.18 13.59
CA GLY A 103 -3.87 15.49 13.20
C GLY A 103 -3.54 14.09 12.71
N ASP A 104 -4.45 13.14 12.94
CA ASP A 104 -4.35 11.80 12.38
C ASP A 104 -4.77 11.77 10.91
N HIS A 105 -5.67 12.68 10.50
CA HIS A 105 -6.13 12.85 9.11
C HIS A 105 -6.41 14.33 8.82
N TYR A 106 -6.16 14.72 7.59
CA TYR A 106 -6.44 16.05 7.05
C TYR A 106 -7.20 15.92 5.75
N PHE A 107 -8.26 16.72 5.59
CA PHE A 107 -8.96 16.85 4.32
C PHE A 107 -9.62 18.22 4.22
N SER A 108 -10.10 18.56 3.03
CA SER A 108 -10.85 19.78 2.78
C SER A 108 -12.24 19.43 2.26
N ALA A 109 -13.24 20.24 2.64
CA ALA A 109 -14.58 20.19 2.06
C ALA A 109 -15.21 21.59 2.09
N GLY A 110 -15.76 22.02 0.96
CA GLY A 110 -16.20 23.40 0.77
C GLY A 110 -15.10 24.41 1.12
N ASP A 111 -15.40 25.35 2.01
CA ASP A 111 -14.49 26.44 2.42
C ASP A 111 -13.56 26.07 3.59
N TYR A 112 -13.58 24.81 4.04
CA TYR A 112 -12.96 24.44 5.30
C TYR A 112 -11.96 23.30 5.15
N PHE A 113 -10.90 23.41 5.95
CA PHE A 113 -10.01 22.32 6.28
C PHE A 113 -10.50 21.62 7.54
N TYR A 114 -10.43 20.30 7.54
CA TYR A 114 -10.83 19.42 8.62
C TYR A 114 -9.65 18.59 9.08
N ILE A 115 -9.44 18.55 10.40
CA ILE A 115 -8.33 17.89 11.06
C ILE A 115 -8.92 16.93 12.08
N ILE A 116 -8.72 15.64 11.87
CA ILE A 116 -9.27 14.60 12.74
C ILE A 116 -8.21 14.22 13.77
N PHE A 117 -8.59 14.24 15.05
CA PHE A 117 -7.79 13.72 16.15
C PHE A 117 -8.49 12.46 16.69
N LYS A 118 -8.13 11.29 16.18
CA LYS A 118 -8.75 9.98 16.48
C LYS A 118 -8.68 9.65 17.96
N ALA A 119 -7.52 9.83 18.60
CA ALA A 119 -7.34 9.55 20.04
C ALA A 119 -8.27 10.42 20.91
N LYS A 120 -8.47 11.68 20.51
CA LYS A 120 -9.35 12.64 21.21
C LYS A 120 -10.82 12.53 20.77
N ARG A 121 -11.10 11.80 19.68
CA ARG A 121 -12.43 11.66 19.05
C ARG A 121 -13.07 13.01 18.66
N ILE A 122 -12.26 13.97 18.24
CA ILE A 122 -12.71 15.30 17.81
C ILE A 122 -12.25 15.61 16.39
N VAL A 123 -12.96 16.54 15.76
CA VAL A 123 -12.55 17.20 14.53
C VAL A 123 -12.36 18.67 14.81
N ARG A 124 -11.26 19.24 14.30
CA ARG A 124 -11.08 20.68 14.20
C ARG A 124 -11.36 21.11 12.76
N ARG A 125 -12.16 22.15 12.60
CA ARG A 125 -12.48 22.77 11.32
C ARG A 125 -11.95 24.20 11.31
N VAL A 126 -11.23 24.59 10.27
CA VAL A 126 -10.65 25.94 10.10
C VAL A 126 -10.78 26.38 8.65
N THR A 127 -10.69 27.68 8.36
CA THR A 127 -10.57 28.18 6.97
C THR A 127 -9.12 28.44 6.55
N ASN A 128 -8.18 28.50 7.50
CA ASN A 128 -6.75 28.64 7.24
C ASN A 128 -5.98 27.80 8.29
N MET A 129 -5.17 26.84 7.84
CA MET A 129 -4.39 25.97 8.73
C MET A 129 -3.13 26.65 9.29
N HIS A 130 -2.67 27.76 8.70
CA HIS A 130 -1.55 28.56 9.19
C HIS A 130 -1.95 29.47 10.36
N GLU A 131 -3.16 30.04 10.29
CA GLU A 131 -3.65 31.08 11.20
C GLU A 131 -4.79 30.60 12.12
N ASP A 132 -5.33 29.40 11.90
CA ASP A 132 -6.40 28.82 12.71
C ASP A 132 -7.70 29.66 12.72
N THR A 133 -7.98 30.31 11.59
CA THR A 133 -9.10 31.23 11.45
C THR A 133 -10.44 30.49 11.40
N ARG A 134 -11.47 31.11 12.00
CA ARG A 134 -12.85 30.59 12.09
C ARG A 134 -12.91 29.16 12.66
N ALA A 135 -11.99 28.88 13.58
CA ALA A 135 -11.84 27.56 14.16
C ALA A 135 -13.09 27.12 14.92
N ARG A 136 -13.47 25.86 14.71
CA ARG A 136 -14.50 25.18 15.49
C ARG A 136 -14.08 23.74 15.75
N THR A 137 -14.32 23.25 16.95
CA THR A 137 -14.08 21.85 17.32
C THR A 137 -15.38 21.18 17.72
N PHE A 138 -15.58 19.95 17.25
CA PHE A 138 -16.78 19.16 17.53
C PHE A 138 -16.44 17.66 17.57
N PRO A 139 -17.23 16.83 18.26
CA PRO A 139 -16.98 15.39 18.33
C PRO A 139 -17.16 14.72 16.96
N ILE A 140 -16.38 13.67 16.68
CA ILE A 140 -16.58 12.85 15.49
C ILE A 140 -17.88 12.06 15.65
N HIS A 141 -18.76 12.12 14.65
CA HIS A 141 -19.99 11.34 14.65
C HIS A 141 -19.70 9.83 14.81
N SER A 142 -20.52 9.12 15.59
CA SER A 142 -20.30 7.71 15.93
C SER A 142 -20.18 6.80 14.70
N ALA A 143 -20.94 7.09 13.65
CA ALA A 143 -20.88 6.40 12.37
C ALA A 143 -19.57 6.63 11.60
N LEU A 144 -18.83 7.71 11.86
CA LEU A 144 -17.63 8.11 11.11
C LEU A 144 -16.32 7.83 11.87
N LYS A 145 -16.39 7.54 13.18
CA LYS A 145 -15.22 7.39 14.07
C LYS A 145 -14.20 6.31 13.67
N ASN A 146 -14.65 5.24 13.01
CA ASN A 146 -13.82 4.11 12.59
C ASN A 146 -13.42 4.20 11.10
N GLY A 147 -13.30 5.42 10.56
CA GLY A 147 -12.88 5.62 9.17
C GLY A 147 -11.40 5.31 8.97
N LEU A 148 -11.08 4.68 7.85
CA LEU A 148 -9.70 4.40 7.45
C LEU A 148 -9.07 5.62 6.80
N TYR A 149 -9.77 6.20 5.81
CA TYR A 149 -9.41 7.44 5.13
C TYR A 149 -10.60 8.38 5.09
N TYR A 150 -10.32 9.68 5.04
CA TYR A 150 -11.31 10.74 4.98
C TYR A 150 -10.96 11.71 3.86
N TRP A 151 -11.96 12.16 3.12
CA TRP A 151 -11.77 13.16 2.08
C TRP A 151 -13.03 13.98 1.87
N GLY A 152 -12.93 15.05 1.10
CA GLY A 152 -14.08 15.87 0.75
C GLY A 152 -13.99 16.42 -0.66
N THR A 153 -15.12 16.99 -1.06
CA THR A 153 -15.31 17.81 -2.26
C THR A 153 -16.03 19.10 -1.84
N ALA A 154 -16.44 19.94 -2.79
CA ALA A 154 -17.17 21.16 -2.49
C ALA A 154 -18.43 20.94 -1.62
N SER A 155 -19.15 19.84 -1.85
CA SER A 155 -20.48 19.61 -1.24
C SER A 155 -20.57 18.36 -0.37
N TRP A 156 -19.52 17.52 -0.34
CA TRP A 156 -19.59 16.20 0.27
C TRP A 156 -18.34 15.88 1.06
N THR A 157 -18.51 15.08 2.10
CA THR A 157 -17.42 14.46 2.84
C THR A 157 -17.57 12.95 2.78
N TYR A 158 -16.45 12.26 2.79
CA TYR A 158 -16.37 10.84 2.55
C TYR A 158 -15.49 10.17 3.60
N CYS A 159 -15.80 8.91 3.89
CA CYS A 159 -15.10 8.10 4.87
C CYS A 159 -14.99 6.66 4.37
N VAL A 160 -13.78 6.16 4.14
CA VAL A 160 -13.55 4.74 3.85
C VAL A 160 -13.87 3.92 5.10
N LYS A 161 -14.59 2.82 4.90
CA LYS A 161 -14.91 1.81 5.89
C LYS A 161 -14.13 0.54 5.59
N GLY A 162 -13.80 -0.22 6.63
CA GLY A 162 -13.17 -1.53 6.49
C GLY A 162 -13.96 -2.45 5.57
N SER A 163 -13.26 -3.38 4.93
CA SER A 163 -13.85 -4.38 4.04
C SER A 163 -14.78 -5.32 4.80
N ASN A 164 -15.91 -5.68 4.21
CA ASN A 164 -16.74 -6.80 4.66
C ASN A 164 -16.97 -7.77 3.50
N LYS A 165 -17.94 -8.69 3.65
CA LYS A 165 -18.29 -9.68 2.59
C LYS A 165 -18.65 -9.05 1.23
N TRP A 166 -18.86 -7.74 1.17
CA TRP A 166 -19.19 -6.98 -0.04
C TRP A 166 -18.05 -6.08 -0.53
N GLY A 167 -16.81 -6.29 -0.06
CA GLY A 167 -15.64 -5.51 -0.46
C GLY A 167 -15.40 -4.23 0.36
N VAL A 168 -14.52 -3.36 -0.14
CA VAL A 168 -14.18 -2.06 0.48
C VAL A 168 -15.28 -1.06 0.17
N LYS A 169 -15.77 -0.37 1.21
CA LYS A 169 -16.86 0.61 1.09
C LYS A 169 -16.40 1.99 1.53
N TYR A 170 -17.12 3.00 1.08
CA TYR A 170 -17.01 4.34 1.62
C TYR A 170 -18.38 4.97 1.80
N GLN A 171 -18.49 5.78 2.83
CA GLN A 171 -19.71 6.51 3.17
C GLN A 171 -19.55 7.98 2.81
N ARG A 172 -20.52 8.54 2.09
CA ARG A 172 -20.68 9.95 1.77
C ARG A 172 -21.67 10.61 2.74
N THR A 173 -21.41 11.84 3.16
CA THR A 173 -22.35 12.69 3.94
C THR A 173 -22.20 14.17 3.57
N THR A 174 -23.28 14.95 3.67
CA THR A 174 -23.25 16.42 3.48
C THR A 174 -22.71 17.16 4.69
N ASN A 175 -22.74 16.55 5.88
CA ASN A 175 -22.31 17.19 7.11
C ASN A 175 -21.58 16.17 7.98
N PHE A 176 -20.28 16.33 8.11
CA PHE A 176 -19.42 15.40 8.86
C PHE A 176 -19.78 15.32 10.35
N GLU A 177 -20.21 16.42 10.97
CA GLU A 177 -20.58 16.46 12.39
C GLU A 177 -21.87 15.69 12.67
N LYS A 178 -22.88 15.90 11.83
CA LYS A 178 -24.23 15.34 12.02
C LYS A 178 -24.47 14.05 11.25
N ASN A 179 -23.53 13.66 10.38
CA ASN A 179 -23.67 12.56 9.42
C ASN A 179 -24.98 12.63 8.62
N THR A 180 -25.33 13.82 8.12
CA THR A 180 -26.58 14.05 7.39
C THR A 180 -26.56 13.41 6.00
N ASN A 181 -27.70 12.86 5.57
CA ASN A 181 -27.89 12.19 4.28
C ASN A 181 -26.80 11.16 3.94
N PRO A 182 -26.53 10.17 4.83
CA PRO A 182 -25.45 9.23 4.62
C PRO A 182 -25.79 8.26 3.49
N ILE A 183 -24.89 8.10 2.53
CA ILE A 183 -25.01 7.08 1.47
C ILE A 183 -23.73 6.27 1.41
N THR A 184 -23.85 4.95 1.31
CA THR A 184 -22.70 4.05 1.22
C THR A 184 -22.53 3.55 -0.20
N TYR A 185 -21.31 3.63 -0.70
CA TYR A 185 -20.88 3.11 -1.99
C TYR A 185 -19.81 2.04 -1.78
N SER A 186 -19.66 1.16 -2.76
CA SER A 186 -18.50 0.25 -2.84
C SER A 186 -17.45 0.86 -3.76
N PHE A 187 -16.18 0.71 -3.40
CA PHE A 187 -15.10 0.92 -4.37
C PHE A 187 -15.19 -0.14 -5.45
N HIS A 188 -14.92 0.25 -6.69
CA HIS A 188 -14.72 -0.73 -7.74
C HIS A 188 -13.38 -1.45 -7.58
N GLY A 189 -13.30 -2.72 -7.98
CA GLY A 189 -12.09 -3.56 -7.85
C GLY A 189 -10.83 -2.92 -8.45
N ASP A 190 -10.94 -2.33 -9.63
CA ASP A 190 -9.84 -1.61 -10.29
C ASP A 190 -9.32 -0.42 -9.48
N VAL A 191 -10.12 0.20 -8.61
CA VAL A 191 -9.65 1.26 -7.71
C VAL A 191 -9.05 0.65 -6.44
N VAL A 192 -9.65 -0.44 -5.95
CA VAL A 192 -9.23 -1.12 -4.73
C VAL A 192 -7.75 -1.52 -4.80
N ASN A 193 -7.28 -2.07 -5.93
CA ASN A 193 -5.89 -2.51 -6.08
C ASN A 193 -4.84 -1.40 -5.85
N PHE A 194 -5.21 -0.13 -6.01
CA PHE A 194 -4.29 1.00 -5.80
C PHE A 194 -4.23 1.47 -4.34
N LEU A 195 -5.24 1.14 -3.52
CA LEU A 195 -5.25 1.44 -2.10
C LEU A 195 -4.17 0.64 -1.35
N PRO A 196 -3.55 1.19 -0.30
CA PRO A 196 -2.73 0.40 0.63
C PRO A 196 -3.55 -0.76 1.21
N GLY A 197 -3.04 -2.00 1.11
CA GLY A 197 -3.74 -3.22 1.52
C GLY A 197 -4.81 -3.70 0.52
N GLY A 198 -5.05 -2.97 -0.56
CA GLY A 198 -6.11 -3.26 -1.52
C GLY A 198 -5.83 -4.48 -2.40
N VAL A 199 -4.58 -4.74 -2.74
CA VAL A 199 -4.18 -5.95 -3.46
C VAL A 199 -4.58 -7.21 -2.67
N ALA A 200 -4.44 -7.19 -1.34
CA ALA A 200 -4.89 -8.29 -0.49
C ALA A 200 -6.41 -8.51 -0.48
N VAL A 201 -7.20 -7.48 -0.79
CA VAL A 201 -8.66 -7.63 -0.94
C VAL A 201 -9.00 -8.42 -2.20
N THR A 202 -8.27 -8.18 -3.29
CA THR A 202 -8.52 -8.80 -4.59
C THR A 202 -7.92 -10.21 -4.70
N PHE A 203 -6.68 -10.39 -4.24
CA PHE A 203 -5.92 -11.63 -4.43
C PHE A 203 -5.79 -12.47 -3.16
N GLY A 204 -6.20 -11.94 -2.01
CA GLY A 204 -5.97 -12.54 -0.70
C GLY A 204 -4.68 -12.03 -0.05
N LYS A 205 -4.56 -12.28 1.26
CA LYS A 205 -3.40 -11.88 2.07
C LYS A 205 -2.11 -12.41 1.46
N SER A 206 -1.03 -11.65 1.61
CA SER A 206 0.28 -12.15 1.20
C SER A 206 0.78 -13.25 2.12
N PHE A 207 1.66 -14.06 1.56
CA PHE A 207 2.43 -15.05 2.28
C PHE A 207 3.87 -15.03 1.80
N SER A 208 4.77 -15.52 2.65
CA SER A 208 6.15 -15.78 2.31
C SER A 208 6.60 -17.05 3.01
N LEU A 209 7.30 -17.93 2.30
CA LEU A 209 7.71 -19.23 2.83
C LEU A 209 8.89 -19.84 2.07
N TRP A 210 9.56 -20.78 2.75
CA TRP A 210 10.55 -21.66 2.15
C TRP A 210 9.88 -22.83 1.42
N GLN A 211 10.10 -22.93 0.12
CA GLN A 211 9.69 -24.05 -0.70
C GLN A 211 10.87 -24.99 -0.92
N ARG A 212 10.66 -26.29 -0.68
CA ARG A 212 11.67 -27.30 -1.02
C ARG A 212 11.76 -27.45 -2.53
N VAL A 213 12.96 -27.31 -3.09
CA VAL A 213 13.23 -27.45 -4.53
C VAL A 213 14.01 -28.72 -4.87
N SER A 214 14.76 -29.27 -3.92
CA SER A 214 15.48 -30.54 -4.13
C SER A 214 15.74 -31.26 -2.81
N VAL A 215 16.01 -32.57 -2.90
CA VAL A 215 16.53 -33.41 -1.83
C VAL A 215 17.69 -34.20 -2.39
N ILE A 216 18.84 -34.07 -1.76
CA ILE A 216 20.06 -34.81 -2.09
C ILE A 216 20.24 -35.87 -1.02
N VAL A 217 20.32 -37.14 -1.41
CA VAL A 217 20.45 -38.27 -0.49
C VAL A 217 21.76 -38.98 -0.74
N ASN A 218 22.52 -39.26 0.32
CA ASN A 218 23.66 -40.15 0.28
C ASN A 218 23.31 -41.48 0.94
N GLU A 219 23.11 -42.50 0.11
CA GLU A 219 22.85 -43.86 0.57
C GLU A 219 24.13 -44.66 0.82
N ALA A 220 25.31 -44.14 0.50
CA ALA A 220 26.57 -44.82 0.77
C ALA A 220 26.87 -44.89 2.27
N SER A 221 27.73 -45.84 2.63
CA SER A 221 28.31 -45.94 3.98
C SER A 221 29.46 -44.95 4.21
N THR A 222 29.88 -44.21 3.18
CA THR A 222 30.95 -43.22 3.19
C THR A 222 30.42 -41.84 2.80
N ASN A 223 31.18 -40.78 3.10
CA ASN A 223 30.85 -39.43 2.67
C ASN A 223 31.03 -39.29 1.16
N VAL A 224 30.07 -38.68 0.49
CA VAL A 224 30.10 -38.46 -0.96
C VAL A 224 30.22 -36.97 -1.23
N THR A 225 31.19 -36.58 -2.07
CA THR A 225 31.32 -35.21 -2.59
C THR A 225 31.04 -35.23 -4.08
N GLN A 226 30.01 -34.53 -4.50
CA GLN A 226 29.58 -34.50 -5.91
C GLN A 226 28.97 -33.15 -6.27
N GLU A 227 29.05 -32.79 -7.55
CA GLU A 227 28.29 -31.68 -8.14
C GLU A 227 26.84 -32.11 -8.41
N TYR A 228 25.90 -31.31 -7.92
CA TYR A 228 24.47 -31.50 -8.13
C TYR A 228 23.91 -30.34 -8.95
N SER A 229 23.04 -30.66 -9.91
CA SER A 229 22.26 -29.66 -10.65
C SER A 229 20.93 -29.42 -9.95
N ILE A 230 20.65 -28.18 -9.59
CA ILE A 230 19.42 -27.77 -8.91
C ILE A 230 18.69 -26.82 -9.84
N THR A 231 17.55 -27.28 -10.37
CA THR A 231 16.66 -26.44 -11.18
C THR A 231 15.63 -25.76 -10.28
N ARG A 232 15.49 -24.44 -10.45
CA ARG A 232 14.54 -23.62 -9.68
C ARG A 232 13.98 -22.50 -10.54
N LYS A 233 12.79 -22.04 -10.17
CA LYS A 233 12.15 -20.89 -10.79
C LYS A 233 12.59 -19.61 -10.08
N VAL A 234 12.95 -18.55 -10.79
CA VAL A 234 13.33 -17.26 -10.21
C VAL A 234 12.58 -16.13 -10.90
N GLY A 235 12.34 -15.02 -10.19
CA GLY A 235 11.70 -13.83 -10.74
C GLY A 235 10.18 -13.74 -10.50
N TYR A 236 9.53 -12.88 -11.28
CA TYR A 236 8.16 -12.44 -11.13
C TYR A 236 7.20 -13.05 -12.17
N VAL A 237 6.14 -13.69 -11.69
CA VAL A 237 5.10 -14.32 -12.53
C VAL A 237 4.02 -13.31 -12.92
N LYS A 238 4.31 -12.45 -13.91
CA LYS A 238 3.44 -11.35 -14.37
C LYS A 238 1.99 -11.76 -14.68
N GLU A 239 1.78 -12.97 -15.22
CA GLU A 239 0.44 -13.48 -15.55
C GLU A 239 -0.52 -13.56 -14.36
N LYS A 240 0.00 -13.73 -13.14
CA LYS A 240 -0.79 -13.85 -11.91
C LYS A 240 -1.33 -12.51 -11.39
N THR A 241 -0.82 -11.41 -11.93
CA THR A 241 -1.08 -10.03 -11.47
C THR A 241 -1.57 -9.12 -12.59
N LYS A 242 -1.78 -9.65 -13.80
CA LYS A 242 -2.18 -8.87 -14.98
C LYS A 242 -3.47 -8.07 -14.82
N THR A 243 -4.33 -8.48 -13.90
CA THR A 243 -5.61 -7.82 -13.62
C THR A 243 -5.49 -6.65 -12.63
N ILE A 244 -4.31 -6.42 -12.04
CA ILE A 244 -4.08 -5.30 -11.11
C ILE A 244 -4.34 -3.97 -11.81
N GLU A 245 -3.75 -3.80 -13.01
CA GLU A 245 -3.78 -2.56 -13.79
C GLU A 245 -4.98 -2.45 -14.73
N ARG A 246 -6.01 -3.29 -14.54
CA ARG A 246 -7.16 -3.34 -15.44
C ARG A 246 -7.85 -1.98 -15.50
N ASN A 247 -8.13 -1.51 -16.72
CA ASN A 247 -8.80 -0.24 -17.02
C ASN A 247 -8.01 1.04 -16.63
N TRP A 248 -6.72 0.92 -16.30
CA TRP A 248 -5.89 2.08 -15.96
C TRP A 248 -5.22 2.67 -17.20
N LYS A 249 -5.24 4.00 -17.31
CA LYS A 249 -4.45 4.75 -18.27
C LYS A 249 -3.21 5.32 -17.57
N VAL A 250 -2.06 4.69 -17.77
CA VAL A 250 -0.80 5.15 -17.18
C VAL A 250 -0.25 6.29 -18.05
N SER A 251 0.03 7.44 -17.43
CA SER A 251 0.61 8.59 -18.13
C SER A 251 1.99 8.26 -18.70
N ALA A 252 2.33 8.77 -19.88
CA ALA A 252 3.67 8.64 -20.45
C ALA A 252 4.76 9.27 -19.58
N SER A 253 4.40 10.23 -18.72
CA SER A 253 5.29 10.82 -17.73
C SER A 253 5.49 9.94 -16.49
N ALA A 254 4.81 8.80 -16.40
CA ALA A 254 5.00 7.90 -15.29
C ALA A 254 6.37 7.22 -15.41
N THR A 255 7.14 7.21 -14.33
CA THR A 255 8.48 6.58 -14.30
C THR A 255 8.43 5.04 -14.32
N VAL A 256 7.25 4.46 -14.53
CA VAL A 256 6.97 3.03 -14.37
C VAL A 256 6.24 2.55 -15.63
N GLY A 257 6.83 1.57 -16.32
CA GLY A 257 6.24 0.94 -17.50
C GLY A 257 5.03 0.06 -17.16
N THR A 258 4.22 -0.27 -18.17
CA THR A 258 3.05 -1.15 -18.00
C THR A 258 3.46 -2.55 -17.55
N GLY A 259 2.93 -3.01 -16.40
CA GLY A 259 3.33 -4.26 -15.75
C GLY A 259 4.46 -4.14 -14.72
N GLU A 260 5.25 -3.07 -14.74
CA GLU A 260 6.14 -2.73 -13.62
C GLU A 260 5.34 -2.14 -12.46
N LEU A 261 4.19 -1.51 -12.76
CA LEU A 261 3.28 -0.98 -11.76
C LEU A 261 2.62 -2.08 -10.92
N ALA A 262 2.18 -3.17 -11.55
CA ALA A 262 1.66 -4.34 -10.85
C ALA A 262 2.70 -4.93 -9.89
N LEU A 263 3.95 -5.05 -10.34
CA LEU A 263 5.06 -5.50 -9.48
C LEU A 263 5.26 -4.55 -8.29
N LEU A 264 5.34 -3.24 -8.52
CA LEU A 264 5.49 -2.26 -7.44
C LEU A 264 4.35 -2.33 -6.41
N LEU A 265 3.10 -2.50 -6.86
CA LEU A 265 1.95 -2.65 -5.97
C LEU A 265 2.00 -3.94 -5.16
N VAL A 266 2.47 -5.04 -5.76
CA VAL A 266 2.66 -6.34 -5.09
C VAL A 266 3.79 -6.25 -4.06
N GLN A 267 4.93 -5.66 -4.43
CA GLN A 267 6.06 -5.46 -3.51
C GLN A 267 5.64 -4.61 -2.32
N ALA A 268 4.91 -3.52 -2.56
CA ALA A 268 4.34 -2.71 -1.49
C ALA A 268 3.33 -3.49 -0.65
N GLN A 269 2.51 -4.36 -1.24
CA GLN A 269 1.61 -5.22 -0.47
C GLN A 269 2.38 -6.18 0.44
N PHE A 270 3.52 -6.70 0.00
CA PHE A 270 4.38 -7.58 0.81
C PHE A 270 5.03 -6.86 1.99
N SER A 271 5.41 -5.58 1.81
CA SER A 271 6.03 -4.77 2.87
C SER A 271 5.04 -4.31 3.94
N LEU A 272 3.74 -4.38 3.69
CA LEU A 272 2.73 -4.03 4.70
C LEU A 272 2.69 -5.04 5.85
N GLU A 273 2.20 -4.59 7.00
CA GLU A 273 1.90 -5.46 8.14
C GLU A 273 0.78 -6.47 7.81
N THR A 274 0.74 -7.55 8.59
CA THR A 274 -0.29 -8.60 8.49
C THR A 274 -1.71 -8.08 8.75
N SER A 275 -1.84 -6.99 9.51
CA SER A 275 -3.07 -6.25 9.74
C SER A 275 -3.68 -5.68 8.45
N PHE A 276 -2.84 -5.40 7.45
CA PHE A 276 -3.21 -4.94 6.10
C PHE A 276 -3.17 -6.04 5.05
N GLY A 277 -3.08 -7.30 5.49
CA GLY A 277 -2.92 -8.44 4.61
C GLY A 277 -1.56 -8.52 3.93
N GLY A 278 -0.55 -7.80 4.44
CA GLY A 278 0.85 -7.96 4.04
C GLY A 278 1.58 -9.04 4.84
N SER A 279 2.88 -9.18 4.59
CA SER A 279 3.76 -10.19 5.18
C SER A 279 4.96 -9.60 5.91
N ASN A 280 5.05 -8.26 5.96
CA ASN A 280 6.17 -7.50 6.52
C ASN A 280 7.51 -7.94 5.92
N VAL A 281 7.58 -8.01 4.59
CA VAL A 281 8.74 -8.46 3.82
C VAL A 281 9.26 -7.33 2.95
N ASP A 282 10.56 -7.02 3.05
CA ASP A 282 11.21 -6.03 2.20
C ASP A 282 11.81 -6.68 0.95
N THR A 283 11.19 -6.42 -0.20
CA THR A 283 11.62 -6.99 -1.49
C THR A 283 12.43 -6.03 -2.34
N THR A 284 12.86 -4.90 -1.79
CA THR A 284 13.61 -3.86 -2.52
C THR A 284 15.08 -4.21 -2.74
N SER A 285 15.61 -5.20 -2.01
CA SER A 285 17.01 -5.64 -2.09
C SER A 285 17.33 -6.50 -3.32
N GLU A 286 16.32 -6.95 -4.06
CA GLU A 286 16.48 -7.85 -5.20
C GLU A 286 15.81 -7.29 -6.47
N PRO A 287 16.47 -7.35 -7.64
CA PRO A 287 15.83 -7.03 -8.89
C PRO A 287 14.90 -8.16 -9.33
N TRP A 288 13.61 -7.85 -9.55
CA TRP A 288 12.61 -8.82 -9.99
C TRP A 288 12.39 -8.76 -11.50
N SER A 289 13.03 -9.66 -12.24
CA SER A 289 12.79 -9.83 -13.68
C SER A 289 11.60 -10.76 -13.94
N ALA A 290 11.19 -10.91 -15.20
CA ALA A 290 10.22 -11.94 -15.59
C ALA A 290 10.67 -13.33 -15.12
N ALA A 291 9.71 -14.15 -14.70
CA ALA A 291 10.02 -15.46 -14.15
C ALA A 291 10.62 -16.41 -15.18
N ILE A 292 11.74 -17.05 -14.83
CA ILE A 292 12.45 -18.04 -15.64
C ILE A 292 12.83 -19.25 -14.79
N GLU A 293 13.13 -20.37 -15.45
CA GLU A 293 13.81 -21.49 -14.79
C GLU A 293 15.33 -21.35 -14.98
N ILE A 294 16.08 -21.54 -13.91
CA ILE A 294 17.54 -21.58 -13.92
C ILE A 294 18.01 -22.89 -13.29
N THR A 295 19.15 -23.38 -13.75
CA THR A 295 19.82 -24.55 -13.18
C THR A 295 21.16 -24.12 -12.62
N ASP A 296 21.29 -24.21 -11.30
CA ASP A 296 22.54 -23.96 -10.60
C ASP A 296 23.30 -25.27 -10.40
N LYS A 297 24.62 -25.23 -10.51
CA LYS A 297 25.51 -26.34 -10.17
C LYS A 297 26.15 -26.06 -8.82
N ILE A 298 25.90 -26.94 -7.85
CA ILE A 298 26.39 -26.78 -6.48
C ILE A 298 27.06 -28.08 -6.04
N THR A 299 28.28 -27.96 -5.51
CA THR A 299 29.01 -29.09 -4.94
C THR A 299 28.64 -29.26 -3.47
N PHE A 300 28.24 -30.47 -3.08
CA PHE A 300 27.98 -30.83 -1.69
C PHE A 300 28.83 -32.01 -1.26
N THR A 301 29.29 -31.99 -0.02
CA THR A 301 29.72 -33.18 0.71
C THR A 301 28.57 -33.64 1.60
N VAL A 302 27.99 -34.79 1.30
CA VAL A 302 26.89 -35.38 2.05
C VAL A 302 27.42 -36.53 2.88
N SER A 303 27.20 -36.48 4.20
CA SER A 303 27.64 -37.55 5.10
C SER A 303 26.94 -38.87 4.79
N SER A 304 27.60 -39.97 5.15
CA SER A 304 27.05 -41.33 5.08
C SER A 304 25.62 -41.40 5.64
N LYS A 305 24.70 -42.00 4.87
CA LYS A 305 23.28 -42.20 5.24
C LYS A 305 22.52 -40.91 5.62
N GLN A 306 22.93 -39.75 5.10
CA GLN A 306 22.27 -38.46 5.35
C GLN A 306 21.62 -37.87 4.10
N SER A 307 20.78 -36.85 4.32
CA SER A 307 20.13 -36.08 3.28
C SER A 307 20.37 -34.59 3.48
N ILE A 308 20.50 -33.86 2.38
CA ILE A 308 20.47 -32.39 2.34
C ILE A 308 19.18 -31.97 1.62
N TYR A 309 18.42 -31.10 2.27
CA TYR A 309 17.22 -30.50 1.72
C TYR A 309 17.56 -29.10 1.22
N VAL A 310 17.21 -28.83 -0.03
CA VAL A 310 17.44 -27.53 -0.66
C VAL A 310 16.13 -26.76 -0.68
N TRP A 311 16.16 -25.54 -0.15
CA TRP A 311 15.02 -24.66 -0.02
C TRP A 311 15.24 -23.37 -0.80
N GLN A 312 14.18 -22.87 -1.40
CA GLN A 312 14.12 -21.56 -2.04
C GLN A 312 13.02 -20.72 -1.38
N TYR A 313 13.30 -19.45 -1.14
CA TYR A 313 12.28 -18.53 -0.62
C TYR A 313 11.35 -18.05 -1.73
N LYS A 314 10.05 -18.03 -1.46
CA LYS A 314 9.03 -17.47 -2.36
C LYS A 314 8.01 -16.63 -1.62
N MET A 315 7.34 -15.77 -2.38
CA MET A 315 6.28 -14.89 -1.89
C MET A 315 5.08 -14.93 -2.83
N GLY A 316 3.89 -14.75 -2.27
CA GLY A 316 2.66 -14.81 -3.05
C GLY A 316 1.48 -14.13 -2.39
N LEU A 317 0.34 -14.15 -3.10
CA LEU A 317 -0.92 -13.54 -2.69
C LEU A 317 -2.01 -14.60 -2.69
N GLY A 318 -2.68 -14.79 -1.55
CA GLY A 318 -3.70 -15.82 -1.38
C GLY A 318 -3.15 -17.22 -1.61
N LYS A 319 -3.44 -17.79 -2.78
CA LYS A 319 -2.94 -19.12 -3.19
C LYS A 319 -1.95 -19.07 -4.35
N GLU A 320 -1.66 -17.87 -4.85
CA GLU A 320 -0.85 -17.68 -6.04
C GLU A 320 0.58 -17.31 -5.66
N ASP A 321 1.55 -18.09 -6.14
CA ASP A 321 2.96 -17.77 -6.04
C ASP A 321 3.30 -16.65 -7.05
N ILE A 322 3.89 -15.55 -6.58
CA ILE A 322 4.13 -14.36 -7.41
C ILE A 322 5.62 -14.11 -7.63
N LEU A 323 6.42 -14.16 -6.57
CA LEU A 323 7.86 -13.89 -6.61
C LEU A 323 8.64 -15.12 -6.13
N TYR A 324 9.65 -15.50 -6.89
CA TYR A 324 10.60 -16.55 -6.52
C TYR A 324 12.00 -15.97 -6.40
N SER A 325 12.59 -16.05 -5.21
CA SER A 325 13.87 -15.39 -4.93
C SER A 325 15.02 -15.92 -5.78
N HIS A 326 15.80 -15.01 -6.34
CA HIS A 326 17.07 -15.26 -7.02
C HIS A 326 18.16 -15.65 -6.03
N THR A 327 18.17 -15.06 -4.83
CA THR A 327 19.31 -15.11 -3.90
C THR A 327 19.09 -15.97 -2.66
N ALA A 328 17.84 -16.11 -2.20
CA ALA A 328 17.51 -16.80 -0.97
C ALA A 328 17.39 -18.31 -1.17
N LEU A 329 18.53 -18.98 -1.07
CA LEU A 329 18.65 -20.43 -0.95
C LEU A 329 19.09 -20.83 0.45
N ALA A 330 18.58 -21.93 0.94
CA ALA A 330 18.98 -22.51 2.21
C ALA A 330 19.13 -24.02 2.10
N PHE A 331 20.05 -24.56 2.90
CA PHE A 331 20.39 -25.98 2.92
C PHE A 331 20.23 -26.49 4.35
N THR A 332 19.45 -27.55 4.53
CA THR A 332 19.21 -28.16 5.85
C THR A 332 19.45 -29.66 5.79
N ASN A 333 19.75 -30.27 6.94
CA ASN A 333 19.88 -31.72 7.08
C ASN A 333 18.56 -32.40 7.50
N THR A 334 17.47 -31.64 7.64
CA THR A 334 16.15 -32.14 7.98
C THR A 334 15.10 -31.64 6.98
N ALA A 335 13.98 -32.36 6.91
CA ALA A 335 12.83 -31.97 6.09
C ALA A 335 12.07 -30.74 6.64
N VAL A 336 12.55 -30.12 7.72
CA VAL A 336 11.94 -28.92 8.31
C VAL A 336 12.46 -27.68 7.54
N PRO A 337 11.56 -26.81 7.06
CA PRO A 337 11.97 -25.58 6.39
C PRO A 337 12.74 -24.65 7.35
N PRO A 338 13.65 -23.81 6.83
CA PRO A 338 14.28 -22.78 7.65
C PRO A 338 13.24 -21.84 8.29
N ALA A 339 13.52 -21.38 9.51
CA ALA A 339 12.62 -20.50 10.26
C ALA A 339 12.87 -19.00 10.00
N PHE A 340 14.05 -18.64 9.47
CA PHE A 340 14.41 -17.24 9.25
C PHE A 340 13.76 -16.67 7.99
N ASN A 341 13.47 -15.37 7.99
CA ASN A 341 13.04 -14.63 6.82
C ASN A 341 14.24 -13.89 6.21
N PRO A 342 14.66 -14.19 4.96
CA PRO A 342 15.81 -13.56 4.32
C PRO A 342 15.58 -12.08 3.97
N TYR A 343 14.34 -11.62 4.05
CA TYR A 343 13.89 -10.28 3.68
C TYR A 343 13.21 -9.57 4.86
N GLU A 344 13.72 -9.80 6.08
CA GLU A 344 13.28 -9.03 7.25
C GLU A 344 13.54 -7.53 7.04
N PRO A 345 12.54 -6.66 7.29
CA PRO A 345 12.75 -5.22 7.21
C PRO A 345 13.80 -4.76 8.22
N ALA A 346 14.61 -3.77 7.86
CA ALA A 346 15.50 -3.13 8.80
C ALA A 346 14.71 -2.60 10.01
N LYS A 347 15.22 -2.80 11.23
CA LYS A 347 14.62 -2.22 12.44
C LYS A 347 14.67 -0.70 12.32
N LYS A 348 13.49 -0.06 12.24
CA LYS A 348 13.33 1.41 12.20
C LYS A 348 13.62 2.03 13.56
#